data_AF-A0A7S4VGV2-F1
#
_entry.id   AF-A0A7S4VGV2-F1
#
_cell.length_a   1.000
_cell.length_b   1.000
_cell.length_c   1.000
_cell.angle_alpha   90.00
_cell.angle_beta   90.00
_cell.angle_gamma   90.00
#
_symmetry.space_group_name_H-M   'P 1'
#
loop_
_entity.id
_entity.type
_entity.pdbx_description
1 polymer ?
#
loop_
_entity_poly.entity_id
_entity_poly.type
_entity_poly.pdbx_seq_one_letter_code
_entity_poly.pdbx_strand_id
1 'polypeptide(L)'
;CQSERLVPIVEPEIVPNGSHDIAYCAKMTEKVLAAQFEALALHNVYLEGAVLKPNMVKNGLTGPKADHETVATYTVQALLRTVPPAMPGIFFLSGETALDEDN
;
A
#
# COMPACT_ATOMS: atom_id res chain seq x y z
N CYS A 1 12.27 -6.01 15.10
CA CYS A 1 12.94 -6.46 13.86
C CYS A 1 14.35 -5.89 13.76
N GLN A 2 14.51 -4.57 13.57
CA GLN A 2 15.82 -3.97 13.30
C GLN A 2 16.84 -4.14 14.46
N SER A 3 16.41 -4.06 15.72
CA SER A 3 17.28 -4.37 16.89
C SER A 3 17.83 -5.80 16.85
N GLU A 4 17.08 -6.72 16.25
CA GLU A 4 17.40 -8.14 16.12
C GLU A 4 18.00 -8.49 14.75
N ARG A 5 18.41 -7.49 13.97
CA ARG A 5 18.99 -7.66 12.62
C ARG A 5 18.05 -8.34 11.62
N LEU A 6 16.74 -8.19 11.80
CA LEU A 6 15.71 -8.65 10.86
C LEU A 6 15.17 -7.44 10.08
N VAL A 7 15.05 -7.58 8.76
CA VAL A 7 14.41 -6.59 7.89
C VAL A 7 12.90 -6.66 8.12
N PRO A 8 12.24 -5.59 8.63
CA PRO A 8 10.79 -5.57 8.75
C PRO A 8 10.14 -5.38 7.38
N ILE A 9 9.13 -6.21 7.11
CA ILE A 9 8.09 -5.91 6.12
C ILE A 9 7.00 -5.15 6.87
N VAL A 10 6.71 -3.92 6.44
CA VAL A 10 5.63 -3.13 7.02
C VAL A 10 4.40 -3.26 6.13
N GLU A 11 3.33 -3.85 6.66
CA GLU A 11 2.15 -4.28 5.89
C GLU A 11 0.88 -3.60 6.40
N PRO A 12 0.51 -2.41 5.86
CA PRO A 12 -0.74 -1.74 6.16
C PRO A 12 -1.82 -2.16 5.16
N GLU A 13 -2.43 -3.33 5.34
CA GLU A 13 -3.51 -3.76 4.44
C GLU A 13 -4.80 -2.95 4.68
N ILE A 14 -5.28 -2.29 3.62
CA ILE A 14 -6.66 -1.80 3.55
C ILE A 14 -7.53 -2.90 2.93
N VAL A 15 -8.39 -3.49 3.75
CA VAL A 15 -9.26 -4.60 3.32
C VAL A 15 -10.23 -4.17 2.21
N PRO A 16 -10.46 -5.00 1.17
CA PRO A 16 -11.26 -4.63 0.00
C PRO A 16 -12.78 -4.72 0.24
N ASN A 17 -13.21 -5.06 1.45
CA ASN A 17 -14.62 -5.29 1.77
C ASN A 17 -15.46 -4.02 1.53
N GLY A 18 -16.59 -4.19 0.84
CA GLY A 18 -17.57 -3.14 0.59
C GLY A 18 -17.74 -2.78 -0.88
N SER A 19 -18.43 -1.66 -1.12
CA SER A 19 -18.89 -1.21 -2.44
C SER A 19 -18.26 0.13 -2.86
N HIS A 20 -17.12 0.48 -2.29
CA HIS A 20 -16.44 1.74 -2.54
C HIS A 20 -15.78 1.76 -3.94
N ASP A 21 -15.65 2.95 -4.51
CA ASP A 21 -14.92 3.14 -5.76
C ASP A 21 -13.39 3.24 -5.51
N ILE A 22 -12.63 3.21 -6.61
CA ILE A 22 -11.17 3.30 -6.56
C ILE A 22 -10.68 4.63 -5.97
N ALA A 23 -11.42 5.73 -6.16
CA ALA A 23 -11.04 7.04 -5.64
C ALA A 23 -11.11 7.09 -4.10
N TYR A 24 -12.11 6.42 -3.52
CA TYR A 24 -12.20 6.24 -2.07
C TYR A 24 -11.03 5.41 -1.54
N CYS A 25 -10.70 4.29 -2.18
CA CYS A 25 -9.54 3.49 -1.81
C CYS A 25 -8.25 4.32 -1.87
N ALA A 26 -8.03 5.07 -2.95
CA ALA A 26 -6.86 5.94 -3.12
C ALA A 26 -6.70 6.93 -1.96
N LYS A 27 -7.79 7.61 -1.60
CA LYS A 27 -7.82 8.56 -0.48
C LYS A 27 -7.46 7.89 0.84
N MET A 28 -7.96 6.68 1.08
CA MET A 28 -7.65 5.93 2.31
C MET A 28 -6.22 5.41 2.30
N THR A 29 -5.71 4.91 1.16
CA THR A 29 -4.31 4.49 1.00
C THR A 29 -3.36 5.64 1.32
N GLU A 30 -3.59 6.84 0.76
CA GLU A 30 -2.75 8.00 1.08
C GLU A 30 -2.79 8.36 2.57
N LYS A 31 -3.99 8.35 3.18
CA LYS A 31 -4.15 8.65 4.61
C LYS A 31 -3.42 7.63 5.50
N VAL A 32 -3.54 6.35 5.21
CA VAL A 32 -2.94 5.26 5.98
C VAL A 32 -1.41 5.28 5.82
N LEU A 33 -0.91 5.40 4.59
CA LEU A 33 0.53 5.45 4.34
C LEU A 33 1.18 6.66 4.99
N ALA A 34 0.57 7.85 4.91
CA ALA A 34 1.08 9.04 5.58
C ALA A 34 1.21 8.84 7.11
N ALA A 35 0.16 8.33 7.75
CA ALA A 35 0.18 8.03 9.18
C ALA A 35 1.20 6.94 9.55
N GLN A 36 1.37 5.93 8.69
CA GLN A 36 2.36 4.89 8.92
C GLN A 36 3.78 5.44 8.85
N PHE A 37 4.12 6.22 7.83
CA PHE A 37 5.47 6.80 7.73
C PHE A 37 5.75 7.84 8.82
N GLU A 38 4.74 8.58 9.27
CA GLU A 38 4.85 9.41 10.48
C GLU A 38 5.21 8.56 11.71
N ALA A 39 4.51 7.45 11.93
CA ALA A 39 4.80 6.55 13.04
C ALA A 39 6.22 5.93 12.93
N LEU A 40 6.62 5.47 11.74
CA LEU A 40 7.97 4.93 11.52
C LEU A 40 9.06 5.97 11.82
N ALA A 41 8.84 7.24 11.44
CA ALA A 41 9.74 8.34 11.75
C ALA A 41 9.80 8.63 13.26
N LEU A 42 8.66 8.67 13.95
CA LEU A 42 8.60 8.86 15.40
C LEU A 42 9.33 7.77 16.18
N HIS A 43 9.36 6.55 15.64
CA HIS A 43 10.08 5.41 16.20
C HIS A 43 11.53 5.27 15.72
N ASN A 44 12.05 6.24 14.95
CA ASN A 44 13.41 6.23 14.39
C ASN A 44 13.73 4.94 13.61
N VAL A 45 12.77 4.42 12.84
CA VAL A 45 12.98 3.24 12.00
C VAL A 45 13.93 3.59 10.84
N TYR A 46 14.93 2.73 10.61
CA TYR A 46 15.85 2.86 9.47
C TYR A 46 15.15 2.41 8.18
N LEU A 47 14.69 3.35 7.36
CA LEU A 47 13.83 3.05 6.21
C LEU A 47 14.54 2.25 5.11
N GLU A 48 15.82 2.53 4.89
CA GLU A 48 16.66 1.83 3.91
C GLU A 48 16.87 0.35 4.27
N GLY A 49 16.58 -0.03 5.53
CA GLY A 49 16.61 -1.39 6.04
C GLY A 49 15.22 -1.99 6.31
N ALA A 50 14.18 -1.50 5.63
CA ALA A 50 12.80 -2.00 5.69
C ALA A 50 12.23 -2.18 4.27
N VAL A 51 11.09 -2.85 4.15
CA VAL A 51 10.32 -2.89 2.89
C VAL A 51 8.83 -2.69 3.17
N LEU A 52 8.10 -2.15 2.19
CA LEU A 52 6.67 -1.93 2.30
C LEU A 52 5.90 -3.04 1.58
N LYS A 53 4.81 -3.53 2.19
CA LYS A 53 3.86 -4.46 1.56
C LYS A 53 2.44 -3.89 1.64
N PRO A 54 2.08 -2.94 0.76
CA PRO A 54 0.76 -2.32 0.77
C PRO A 54 -0.21 -3.10 -0.13
N ASN A 55 -1.51 -2.81 -0.02
CA ASN A 55 -2.48 -3.13 -1.07
C ASN A 55 -2.24 -2.25 -2.31
N MET A 56 -2.60 -2.76 -3.49
CA MET A 56 -2.85 -1.88 -4.64
C MET A 56 -4.13 -1.06 -4.41
N VAL A 57 -4.25 0.07 -5.10
CA VAL A 57 -5.45 0.89 -5.06
C VAL A 57 -6.48 0.30 -6.03
N LYS A 58 -7.46 -0.43 -5.49
CA LYS A 58 -8.53 -1.10 -6.23
C LYS A 58 -9.91 -0.65 -5.69
N ASN A 59 -10.97 -0.92 -6.44
CA ASN A 59 -12.34 -0.80 -5.92
C ASN A 59 -12.62 -1.87 -4.85
N GLY A 60 -13.67 -1.67 -4.06
CA GLY A 60 -14.14 -2.70 -3.14
C GLY A 60 -14.71 -3.92 -3.89
N LEU A 61 -14.78 -5.08 -3.23
CA LEU A 61 -15.22 -6.35 -3.82
C LEU A 61 -16.58 -6.27 -4.53
N THR A 62 -17.48 -5.39 -4.07
CA THR A 62 -18.81 -5.16 -4.66
C THR A 62 -18.95 -3.77 -5.28
N GLY A 63 -17.85 -3.05 -5.42
CA GLY A 63 -17.78 -1.70 -5.96
C GLY A 63 -17.66 -1.68 -7.50
N PRO A 64 -17.68 -0.48 -8.10
CA PRO A 64 -17.48 -0.32 -9.54
C PRO A 64 -16.04 -0.70 -9.92
N LYS A 65 -15.89 -1.70 -10.81
CA LYS A 65 -14.57 -2.17 -11.27
C LYS A 65 -13.79 -1.08 -12.00
N ALA A 66 -12.50 -0.97 -11.71
CA ALA A 66 -11.55 -0.15 -12.47
C ALA A 66 -10.72 -1.03 -13.43
N ASP A 67 -10.25 -0.46 -14.54
CA ASP A 67 -9.31 -1.14 -15.43
C ASP A 67 -7.87 -1.12 -14.86
N HIS A 68 -6.99 -1.94 -15.43
CA HIS A 68 -5.61 -2.09 -14.94
C HIS A 68 -4.81 -0.79 -15.02
N GLU A 69 -5.02 0.03 -16.06
CA GLU A 69 -4.32 1.31 -16.23
C GLU A 69 -4.70 2.30 -15.12
N THR A 70 -5.98 2.33 -14.77
CA THR A 70 -6.49 3.14 -13.66
C THR A 70 -5.94 2.64 -12.34
N VAL A 71 -5.94 1.33 -12.08
CA VAL A 71 -5.34 0.74 -10.87
C VAL A 71 -3.87 1.13 -10.74
N ALA A 72 -3.09 0.97 -11.81
CA ALA A 72 -1.67 1.33 -11.84
C ALA A 72 -1.45 2.82 -11.55
N THR A 73 -2.20 3.69 -12.24
CA THR A 73 -2.12 5.15 -12.09
C THR A 73 -2.39 5.58 -10.66
N TYR A 74 -3.51 5.14 -10.08
CA TYR A 74 -3.89 5.52 -8.73
C TYR A 74 -2.95 4.94 -7.67
N THR A 75 -2.48 3.71 -7.87
CA THR A 75 -1.53 3.06 -6.97
C THR A 75 -0.20 3.83 -6.95
N VAL A 76 0.43 4.04 -8.12
CA VAL A 76 1.71 4.74 -8.21
C VAL A 76 1.58 6.17 -7.69
N GLN A 77 0.48 6.87 -8.00
CA GLN A 77 0.25 8.22 -7.50
C GLN A 77 0.16 8.26 -5.97
N ALA A 78 -0.55 7.33 -5.34
CA ALA A 78 -0.64 7.25 -3.88
C ALA A 78 0.74 7.01 -3.24
N LEU A 79 1.55 6.13 -3.85
CA LEU A 79 2.90 5.85 -3.39
C LEU A 79 3.82 7.08 -3.52
N LEU A 80 3.82 7.75 -4.68
CA LEU A 80 4.61 8.98 -4.91
C LEU A 80 4.28 10.10 -3.93
N ARG A 81 3.05 10.15 -3.42
CA ARG A 81 2.60 11.16 -2.46
C ARG A 81 2.98 10.84 -1.01
N THR A 82 3.32 9.59 -0.69
CA THR A 82 3.38 9.16 0.72
C THR A 82 4.60 8.32 1.10
N VAL A 83 5.22 7.61 0.15
CA VAL A 83 6.36 6.72 0.42
C VAL A 83 7.67 7.50 0.24
N PRO A 84 8.50 7.64 1.28
CA PRO A 84 9.81 8.26 1.15
C PRO A 84 10.71 7.45 0.19
N PRO A 85 11.53 8.13 -0.66
CA PRO A 85 12.44 7.45 -1.60
C PRO A 85 13.54 6.62 -0.92
N ALA A 86 13.72 6.76 0.40
CA ALA A 86 14.61 5.93 1.20
C ALA A 86 14.11 4.48 1.34
N MET A 87 12.79 4.23 1.19
CA MET A 87 12.24 2.89 1.20
C MET A 87 12.68 2.14 -0.07
N PRO A 88 13.48 1.06 0.03
CA PRO A 88 14.16 0.45 -1.12
C PRO A 88 13.24 -0.43 -1.97
N GLY A 89 12.10 -0.86 -1.44
CA GLY A 89 11.23 -1.81 -2.13
C GLY A 89 9.78 -1.79 -1.64
N ILE A 90 8.89 -2.02 -2.59
CA ILE A 90 7.44 -2.15 -2.40
C ILE A 90 7.03 -3.48 -3.02
N PHE A 91 6.49 -4.38 -2.21
CA PHE A 91 6.08 -5.73 -2.60
C PHE A 91 4.58 -5.88 -2.33
N PHE A 92 3.75 -5.60 -3.34
CA PHE A 92 2.30 -5.60 -3.16
C PHE A 92 1.76 -6.94 -2.65
N LEU A 93 0.77 -6.88 -1.77
CA LEU A 93 -0.08 -8.03 -1.46
C LEU A 93 -1.10 -8.21 -2.58
N SER A 94 -1.44 -9.48 -2.86
CA SER A 94 -2.53 -9.85 -3.76
C SER A 94 -3.90 -9.55 -3.14
N GLY A 95 -4.02 -9.68 -1.82
CA GLY A 95 -5.33 -9.58 -1.14
C GLY A 95 -6.23 -10.75 -1.55
N GLU A 96 -7.53 -10.49 -1.71
CA GLU A 96 -8.54 -11.48 -2.09
C GLU A 96 -8.86 -11.49 -3.61
N THR A 97 -7.98 -10.95 -4.47
CA THR A 97 -8.22 -10.96 -5.93
C THR A 97 -8.00 -12.35 -6.55
N ALA A 98 -8.70 -12.62 -7.65
CA ALA A 98 -8.51 -13.87 -8.40
C ALA A 98 -7.09 -13.93 -9.02
N LEU A 99 -6.53 -15.13 -9.14
CA LEU A 99 -5.15 -15.36 -9.60
C LEU A 99 -4.84 -14.77 -10.99
N ASP A 100 -5.84 -14.61 -11.85
CA ASP A 100 -5.74 -14.07 -13.20
C ASP A 100 -5.93 -12.54 -13.27
N GLU A 101 -6.36 -11.90 -12.18
CA GLU A 101 -6.50 -10.44 -12.06
C GLU A 101 -5.29 -9.80 -11.32
N ASP A 102 -4.39 -10.60 -10.75
CA ASP A 102 -3.27 -10.13 -9.89
C ASP A 102 -1.86 -10.38 -10.44
N ASN A 103 -1.73 -11.00 -11.63
CA ASN A 103 -0.45 -11.26 -12.30
C ASN A 103 -0.28 -10.45 -13.58
#